data_AF-A0AAV6BAY9-F1
#
_entry.id   AF-A0AAV6BAY9-F1
#
_cell.length_a   1.000
_cell.length_b   1.000
_cell.length_c   1.000
_cell.angle_alpha   90.00
_cell.angle_beta   90.00
_cell.angle_gamma   90.00
#
_symmetry.space_group_name_H-M   'P 1'
#
loop_
_entity.id
_entity.type
_entity.pdbx_description
1 polymer ?
#
loop_
_entity_poly.entity_id
_entity_poly.type
_entity_poly.pdbx_seq_one_letter_code
_entity_poly.pdbx_strand_id
1 'polypeptide(L)'
;MMNLEAFQSAAREGGFVAEIGIGEGTVQWLRKIPPHMARDTHQRMCIDSMTNSVTVYWVGGLGKLNSKTFRNPSALEEWFQLEPQPILER
;
A
#
# COMPACT_ATOMS: atom_id res chain seq x y z
N MET A 1 -4.95 -9.48 19.60
CA MET A 1 -5.35 -8.28 18.82
C MET A 1 -4.07 -7.66 18.28
N MET A 2 -3.47 -8.24 17.24
CA MET A 2 -2.04 -7.98 16.96
C MET A 2 -1.78 -7.84 15.46
N ASN A 3 -1.19 -6.68 15.12
CA ASN A 3 -0.72 -6.15 13.82
C ASN A 3 -1.67 -5.32 12.97
N LEU A 4 -2.99 -5.28 13.19
CA LEU A 4 -3.87 -4.38 12.41
C LEU A 4 -3.45 -2.91 12.56
N GLU A 5 -3.28 -2.43 13.80
CA GLU A 5 -2.86 -1.06 14.08
C GLU A 5 -1.46 -0.76 13.54
N ALA A 6 -0.54 -1.75 13.60
CA ALA A 6 0.81 -1.62 13.05
C ALA A 6 0.79 -1.52 11.52
N PHE A 7 -0.02 -2.32 10.83
CA PHE A 7 -0.22 -2.20 9.39
C PHE A 7 -0.88 -0.88 9.01
N GLN A 8 -1.85 -0.41 9.79
CA GLN A 8 -2.46 0.91 9.58
C GLN A 8 -1.45 2.05 9.78
N SER A 9 -0.56 1.96 10.77
CA SER A 9 0.53 2.92 10.98
C SER A 9 1.48 2.92 9.79
N ALA A 10 2.03 1.76 9.43
CA ALA A 10 2.94 1.62 8.30
C ALA A 10 2.31 2.08 6.98
N ALA A 11 1.02 1.80 6.77
CA ALA A 11 0.27 2.26 5.61
C ALA A 11 0.21 3.80 5.54
N ARG A 12 -0.07 4.46 6.66
CA ARG A 12 -0.10 5.92 6.75
C ARG A 12 1.27 6.53 6.46
N GLU A 13 2.34 5.95 7.01
CA GLU A 13 3.73 6.36 6.75
C GLU A 13 4.11 6.18 5.27
N GLY A 14 3.60 5.12 4.62
CA GLY A 14 3.71 4.90 3.18
C GLY A 14 2.81 5.77 2.30
N GLY A 15 1.99 6.67 2.88
CA GLY A 15 1.10 7.59 2.18
C GLY A 15 -0.27 7.02 1.79
N PHE A 16 -0.62 5.82 2.28
CA PHE A 16 -1.92 5.18 2.09
C PHE A 16 -2.91 5.63 3.16
N VAL A 17 -3.61 6.73 2.91
CA VAL A 17 -4.44 7.41 3.93
C VAL A 17 -5.90 7.58 3.55
N ALA A 18 -6.24 7.51 2.25
CA ALA A 18 -7.63 7.66 1.85
C ALA A 18 -8.31 6.30 1.81
N GLU A 19 -9.28 6.11 2.69
CA GLU A 19 -10.16 4.95 2.67
C GLU A 19 -11.05 5.00 1.42
N ILE A 20 -11.00 3.95 0.62
CA ILE A 20 -11.83 3.81 -0.60
C ILE A 20 -12.98 2.82 -0.41
N GLY A 21 -13.11 2.28 0.80
CA GLY A 21 -14.19 1.40 1.24
C GLY A 21 -13.74 0.39 2.28
N ILE A 22 -14.71 -0.15 3.02
CA ILE A 22 -14.57 -1.35 3.84
C ILE A 22 -15.03 -2.50 2.93
N GLY A 23 -14.15 -3.46 2.63
CA GLY A 23 -14.53 -4.70 1.94
C GLY A 23 -15.41 -5.57 2.85
N GLU A 24 -15.84 -6.75 2.42
CA GLU A 24 -16.58 -7.65 3.31
C GLU A 24 -15.81 -7.91 4.61
N GLY A 25 -16.37 -7.45 5.73
CA GLY A 25 -16.13 -7.83 7.13
C GLY A 25 -14.73 -7.57 7.73
N THR A 26 -13.67 -7.92 7.02
CA THR A 26 -12.30 -8.01 7.56
C THR A 26 -11.26 -7.29 6.71
N VAL A 27 -11.70 -6.60 5.65
CA VAL A 27 -10.81 -5.97 4.68
C VAL A 27 -10.96 -4.45 4.68
N GLN A 28 -9.85 -3.74 4.83
CA GLN A 28 -9.78 -2.28 4.68
C GLN A 28 -9.03 -1.92 3.39
N TRP A 29 -9.65 -1.11 2.54
CA TRP A 29 -9.01 -0.61 1.32
C TRP A 29 -8.54 0.83 1.47
N LEU A 30 -7.26 1.04 1.18
CA LEU A 30 -6.61 2.34 1.21
C LEU A 30 -6.07 2.68 -0.18
N ARG A 31 -6.13 3.96 -0.57
CA ARG A 31 -5.39 4.49 -1.72
C ARG A 31 -4.23 5.35 -1.24
N LYS A 32 -3.13 5.29 -1.98
CA LYS A 32 -2.03 6.24 -1.81
C LYS A 32 -2.49 7.62 -2.31
N ILE A 33 -2.30 8.66 -1.52
CA ILE A 33 -2.49 10.04 -2.00
C ILE A 33 -1.13 10.53 -2.52
N PRO A 34 -0.93 10.63 -3.85
CA PRO A 34 0.34 11.12 -4.35
C PRO A 34 0.49 12.62 -4.06
N PRO A 35 1.73 13.14 -3.91
CA PRO A 35 1.96 14.56 -4.11
C PRO A 35 1.48 14.96 -5.51
N HIS A 36 0.98 16.18 -5.67
CA HIS A 36 0.20 16.69 -6.82
C HIS A 36 0.85 16.52 -8.22
N MET A 37 2.08 16.00 -8.30
CA MET A 37 2.91 15.93 -9.50
C MET A 37 3.25 14.50 -9.97
N ALA A 38 2.91 13.43 -9.23
CA ALA A 38 3.30 12.07 -9.61
C ALA A 38 2.23 11.38 -10.48
N ARG A 39 2.60 11.08 -11.74
CA ARG A 39 1.80 10.29 -12.68
C ARG A 39 1.67 8.81 -12.30
N ASP A 40 2.24 8.37 -11.17
CA ASP A 40 2.10 7.02 -10.60
C ASP A 40 0.83 6.86 -9.75
N THR A 41 -0.31 7.22 -10.31
CA THR A 41 -1.51 7.62 -9.54
C THR A 41 -2.41 6.47 -9.08
N HIS A 42 -1.98 5.21 -9.15
CA HIS A 42 -2.85 4.06 -8.90
C HIS A 42 -2.22 2.98 -8.01
N GLN A 43 -1.69 3.38 -6.85
CA GLN A 43 -1.40 2.41 -5.78
C GLN A 43 -2.60 2.25 -4.85
N ARG A 44 -2.98 1.00 -4.61
CA ARG A 44 -4.03 0.61 -3.65
C ARG A 44 -3.46 -0.39 -2.67
N MET A 45 -3.94 -0.36 -1.44
CA MET A 45 -3.57 -1.29 -0.40
C MET A 45 -4.83 -1.93 0.18
N CYS A 46 -4.74 -3.22 0.44
CA CYS A 46 -5.73 -4.03 1.13
C CYS A 46 -5.11 -4.52 2.44
N ILE A 47 -5.70 -4.14 3.56
CA ILE A 47 -5.36 -4.70 4.88
C ILE A 47 -6.43 -5.75 5.21
N ASP A 48 -6.01 -6.99 5.40
CA ASP A 48 -6.88 -8.10 5.77
C ASP A 48 -6.62 -8.48 7.23
N SER A 49 -7.58 -8.17 8.11
CA SER A 49 -7.49 -8.47 9.54
C SER A 49 -7.72 -9.95 9.86
N MET A 50 -8.32 -10.73 8.96
CA MET A 50 -8.54 -12.17 9.13
C MET A 50 -7.23 -12.94 8.93
N THR A 51 -6.49 -12.59 7.88
CA THR A 51 -5.20 -13.23 7.57
C THR A 51 -4.00 -12.49 8.17
N ASN A 52 -4.25 -11.33 8.79
CA ASN A 52 -3.24 -10.45 9.37
C ASN A 52 -2.15 -10.08 8.36
N SER A 53 -2.58 -9.61 7.20
CA SER A 53 -1.70 -9.32 6.08
C SER A 53 -2.08 -8.03 5.35
N VAL A 54 -1.11 -7.47 4.64
CA VAL A 54 -1.29 -6.35 3.73
C VAL A 54 -0.96 -6.80 2.32
N THR A 55 -1.77 -6.43 1.34
CA THR A 55 -1.41 -6.53 -0.08
C THR A 55 -1.43 -5.15 -0.72
N VAL A 56 -0.30 -4.77 -1.32
CA VAL A 56 -0.16 -3.55 -2.11
C VAL A 56 -0.31 -3.90 -3.58
N TYR A 57 -1.12 -3.13 -4.29
CA TYR A 57 -1.36 -3.22 -5.74
C TYR A 57 -0.88 -1.95 -6.40
N TRP A 58 -0.16 -2.08 -7.51
CA TRP A 58 0.30 -0.94 -8.30
C TRP A 58 0.37 -1.28 -9.77
N VAL A 59 0.25 -0.27 -10.62
CA VAL A 59 0.42 -0.40 -12.07
C VAL A 59 1.88 -0.10 -12.39
N GLY A 60 2.58 -1.03 -13.03
CA GLY A 60 3.93 -0.81 -13.57
C GLY A 60 3.92 -0.26 -14.99
N GLY A 61 5.11 -0.07 -15.57
CA GLY A 61 5.25 0.29 -16.98
C GLY A 61 4.46 -0.63 -17.91
N LEU A 62 3.87 -0.06 -18.97
CA LEU A 62 2.97 -0.74 -19.93
C LEU A 62 1.60 -1.16 -19.37
N GLY A 63 1.18 -0.63 -18.22
CA GLY A 63 -0.17 -0.88 -17.68
C GLY A 63 -0.31 -2.24 -16.98
N LYS A 64 0.80 -2.95 -16.73
CA LYS A 64 0.80 -4.23 -16.01
C LYS A 64 0.41 -4.01 -14.54
N LEU A 65 -0.63 -4.69 -14.07
CA LEU A 65 -0.97 -4.73 -12.65
C LEU A 65 -0.01 -5.67 -11.91
N ASN A 66 0.64 -5.14 -10.89
CA ASN A 66 1.52 -5.87 -9.97
C ASN A 66 0.90 -5.88 -8.56
N SER A 67 1.30 -6.85 -7.75
CA SER A 67 0.89 -6.95 -6.35
C SER A 67 1.95 -7.60 -5.49
N LYS A 68 2.01 -7.22 -4.20
CA LYS A 68 2.90 -7.84 -3.21
C LYS A 68 2.22 -7.89 -1.84
N THR A 69 2.33 -9.04 -1.19
CA THR A 69 1.72 -9.31 0.11
C THR A 69 2.76 -9.38 1.21
N PHE A 70 2.44 -8.80 2.36
CA PHE A 70 3.26 -8.69 3.55
C PHE A 70 2.49 -9.24 4.75
N ARG A 71 3.16 -10.04 5.57
CA ARG A 71 2.63 -10.57 6.85
C ARG A 71 3.34 -10.00 8.07
N ASN A 72 4.30 -9.10 7.84
CA ASN A 72 5.07 -8.42 8.86
C ASN A 72 5.05 -6.91 8.55
N PRO A 73 4.61 -6.03 9.48
CA PRO A 73 4.67 -4.59 9.31
C PRO A 73 6.08 -4.08 8.98
N SER A 74 7.12 -4.58 9.63
CA SER A 74 8.50 -4.13 9.38
C SER A 74 8.96 -4.42 7.95
N ALA A 75 8.57 -5.56 7.38
CA ALA A 75 8.88 -5.87 5.99
C ALA A 75 8.16 -4.94 4.99
N LEU A 76 6.99 -4.43 5.36
CA LEU A 76 6.27 -3.42 4.58
C LEU A 76 6.98 -2.06 4.67
N GLU A 77 7.36 -1.65 5.87
CA GLU A 77 8.12 -0.41 6.12
C GLU A 77 9.46 -0.41 5.39
N GLU A 78 10.23 -1.50 5.51
CA GLU A 78 11.49 -1.70 4.78
C GLU A 78 11.26 -1.62 3.27
N TRP A 79 10.19 -2.20 2.75
CA TRP A 79 9.87 -2.12 1.33
C TRP A 79 9.62 -0.67 0.88
N PHE A 80 8.92 0.14 1.69
CA PHE A 80 8.74 1.56 1.39
C PHE A 80 10.05 2.35 1.39
N GLN A 81 11.03 1.97 2.21
CA GLN A 81 12.36 2.59 2.23
C GLN A 81 13.25 2.14 1.07
N LEU A 82 13.05 0.90 0.60
CA LEU A 82 13.84 0.28 -0.47
C LEU A 82 13.33 0.63 -1.87
N GLU A 83 12.06 1.02 -2.03
CA GLU A 83 11.58 1.49 -3.33
C GLU A 83 12.19 2.87 -3.64
N PRO A 84 13.07 2.98 -4.66
CA PRO A 84 13.43 4.30 -5.15
C PRO A 84 12.15 4.96 -5.66
N GLN A 85 11.86 6.18 -5.19
CA GLN A 85 10.90 7.03 -5.88
C GLN A 85 11.29 7.01 -7.36
N PRO A 86 10.36 6.71 -8.29
CA PRO A 86 10.72 6.51 -9.68
C PRO A 86 11.55 7.71 -10.13
N ILE A 87 12.81 7.43 -10.42
CA ILE A 87 13.72 8.39 -11.01
C ILE A 87 13.05 8.77 -12.33
N LEU A 88 12.61 10.02 -12.39
CA LEU A 88 12.16 10.67 -13.60
C LEU A 88 13.35 10.69 -14.57
N GLU A 89 13.50 9.63 -15.36
CA GLU A 89 14.34 9.69 -16.55
C GLU A 89 13.65 10.65 -17.53
N ARG A 90 14.32 11.79 -17.73
CA ARG A 90 13.93 12.90 -18.59
C ARG A 90 13.90 12.52 -20.06
#